data_AF-A0A257AHN0-F1
#
_entry.id   AF-A0A257AHN0-F1
#
_cell.length_a   1.000
_cell.length_b   1.000
_cell.length_c   1.000
_cell.angle_alpha   90.00
_cell.angle_beta   90.00
_cell.angle_gamma   90.00
#
_symmetry.space_group_name_H-M   'P 1'
#
loop_
_entity.id
_entity.type
_entity.pdbx_description
1 polymer ?
#
loop_
_entity_poly.entity_id
_entity_poly.type
_entity_poly.pdbx_seq_one_letter_code
_entity_poly.pdbx_strand_id
1 'polypeptide(L)'
;MHEWECTGFFTPEIDLDKLKKKGKILVIECPQRIPCDVCREVCPTNAIIMEKISDVPTLNEEKCVLCLKCVENCPGLAIFLLGVEGEKGYMVVPYEFLPIPKEGDEVKVLDRKGKEVGRGIVKEVRMGDTPLVKVEFSPDILKEARGFKT
;
A
#
# COMPACT_ATOMS: atom_id res chain seq x y z
N MET A 1 -20.79 4.14 -15.08
CA MET A 1 -19.90 5.00 -14.28
C MET A 1 -19.98 4.50 -12.85
N HIS A 2 -18.86 4.07 -12.29
CA HIS A 2 -18.79 3.67 -10.90
C HIS A 2 -18.94 4.90 -10.00
N GLU A 3 -19.49 4.75 -8.80
CA GLU A 3 -19.70 5.87 -7.87
C GLU A 3 -18.40 6.63 -7.55
N TRP A 4 -17.28 5.89 -7.43
CA TRP A 4 -15.96 6.46 -7.16
C TRP A 4 -15.43 7.35 -8.30
N GLU A 5 -15.89 7.16 -9.54
CA GLU A 5 -15.51 8.01 -10.68
C GLU A 5 -16.11 9.42 -10.53
N CYS A 6 -17.27 9.55 -9.87
CA CYS A 6 -17.92 10.82 -9.58
C CYS A 6 -17.44 11.44 -8.27
N THR A 7 -17.23 10.62 -7.24
CA THR A 7 -16.93 11.09 -5.88
C THR A 7 -15.44 11.23 -5.61
N GLY A 8 -14.58 10.60 -6.40
CA GLY A 8 -13.16 10.46 -6.14
C GLY A 8 -12.81 9.47 -5.02
N PHE A 9 -13.81 8.83 -4.40
CA PHE A 9 -13.62 7.93 -3.27
C PHE A 9 -13.85 6.47 -3.67
N PHE A 10 -12.76 5.74 -3.81
CA PHE A 10 -12.78 4.30 -4.05
C PHE A 10 -12.60 3.55 -2.73
N THR A 11 -13.55 2.68 -2.38
CA THR A 11 -13.46 1.81 -1.19
C THR A 11 -13.24 0.38 -1.64
N PRO A 12 -11.98 -0.09 -1.71
CA PRO A 12 -11.71 -1.47 -2.08
C PRO A 12 -12.04 -2.42 -0.92
N GLU A 13 -12.46 -3.62 -1.30
CA GLU A 13 -12.54 -4.74 -0.37
C GLU A 13 -11.12 -5.27 -0.10
N ILE A 14 -10.65 -5.12 1.15
CA ILE A 14 -9.44 -5.78 1.62
C ILE A 14 -9.83 -7.18 2.09
N ASP A 15 -9.17 -8.20 1.57
CA ASP A 15 -9.38 -9.59 1.98
C ASP A 15 -8.73 -9.83 3.36
N LEU A 16 -9.53 -9.68 4.41
CA LEU A 16 -9.12 -9.82 5.80
C LEU A 16 -8.85 -11.27 6.18
N ASP A 17 -9.51 -12.22 5.53
CA ASP A 17 -9.31 -13.65 5.81
C ASP A 17 -7.93 -14.09 5.31
N LYS A 18 -7.51 -13.56 4.15
CA LYS A 18 -6.13 -13.72 3.68
C LYS A 18 -5.14 -13.07 4.62
N LEU A 19 -5.42 -11.86 5.09
CA LEU A 19 -4.55 -11.16 6.04
C LEU A 19 -4.38 -11.95 7.34
N LYS A 20 -5.45 -12.52 7.90
CA LYS A 20 -5.38 -13.39 9.08
C LYS A 20 -4.56 -14.66 8.85
N LYS A 21 -4.64 -15.27 7.66
CA LYS A 21 -3.91 -16.51 7.33
C LYS A 21 -2.42 -16.29 7.06
N LYS A 22 -2.07 -15.23 6.34
CA LYS A 22 -0.68 -14.96 5.89
C LYS A 22 0.06 -13.95 6.77
N GLY A 23 -0.64 -13.24 7.65
CA GLY A 23 -0.10 -12.15 8.46
C GLY A 23 0.18 -10.86 7.68
N LYS A 24 0.18 -10.89 6.34
CA LYS A 24 0.37 -9.72 5.49
C LYS A 24 -0.28 -9.90 4.13
N ILE A 25 -0.66 -8.79 3.51
CA ILE A 25 -1.27 -8.72 2.20
C ILE A 25 -0.76 -7.51 1.44
N LEU A 26 -0.47 -7.70 0.15
CA LEU A 26 -0.18 -6.59 -0.75
C LEU A 26 -1.51 -6.08 -1.30
N VAL A 27 -1.80 -4.80 -1.08
CA VAL A 27 -3.02 -4.15 -1.53
C VAL A 27 -2.72 -3.36 -2.80
N ILE A 28 -3.55 -3.53 -3.82
CA ILE A 28 -3.45 -2.82 -5.09
C ILE A 28 -4.76 -2.05 -5.30
N GLU A 29 -4.72 -0.73 -5.11
CA GLU A 29 -5.85 0.19 -5.24
C GLU A 29 -5.81 0.97 -6.56
N CYS A 30 -5.65 0.26 -7.68
CA CYS A 30 -5.61 0.83 -9.02
C CYS A 30 -6.90 0.51 -9.81
N PRO A 31 -8.05 1.15 -9.51
CA PRO A 31 -9.33 0.77 -10.11
C PRO A 31 -9.52 1.25 -11.56
N GLN A 32 -8.68 2.18 -12.04
CA GLN A 32 -8.88 2.83 -13.32
C GLN A 32 -8.07 2.17 -14.44
N ARG A 33 -8.70 2.03 -15.61
CA ARG A 33 -8.05 1.52 -16.83
C ARG A 33 -7.20 2.60 -17.51
N ILE A 34 -6.04 2.86 -16.95
CA ILE A 34 -5.05 3.81 -17.50
C ILE A 34 -3.89 3.07 -18.17
N PRO A 35 -3.23 3.64 -19.19
CA PRO A 35 -2.08 3.00 -19.85
C PRO A 35 -0.82 3.06 -18.95
N CYS A 36 -0.78 2.23 -17.90
CA CYS A 36 0.31 2.15 -16.94
C CYS A 36 0.54 0.70 -16.51
N ASP A 37 1.72 0.14 -16.81
CA ASP A 37 2.12 -1.23 -16.46
C ASP A 37 3.44 -1.31 -15.69
N VAL A 38 3.92 -0.20 -15.12
CA VAL A 38 5.19 -0.12 -14.37
C VAL A 38 5.29 -1.23 -13.31
N CYS A 39 4.21 -1.47 -12.57
CA CYS A 39 4.17 -2.51 -11.54
C CYS A 39 4.37 -3.94 -12.07
N ARG A 40 3.96 -4.22 -13.32
CA ARG A 40 4.24 -5.47 -14.02
C ARG A 40 5.70 -5.57 -14.41
N GLU A 41 6.22 -4.54 -15.08
CA GLU A 41 7.58 -4.52 -15.63
C GLU A 41 8.66 -4.63 -14.55
N VAL A 42 8.47 -3.99 -13.39
CA VAL A 42 9.45 -4.05 -12.28
C VAL A 42 9.39 -5.34 -11.47
N CYS A 43 8.37 -6.19 -11.67
CA CYS A 43 8.15 -7.38 -10.85
C CYS A 43 9.11 -8.51 -11.28
N PRO A 44 10.10 -8.89 -10.44
CA PRO A 44 11.12 -9.86 -10.86
C PRO A 44 10.58 -11.29 -11.01
N THR A 45 9.42 -11.58 -10.42
CA THR A 45 8.79 -12.92 -10.46
C THR A 45 7.57 -12.97 -11.35
N ASN A 46 7.25 -11.89 -12.08
CA ASN A 46 6.06 -11.78 -12.91
C ASN A 46 4.77 -12.13 -12.14
N ALA A 47 4.69 -11.67 -10.89
CA ALA A 47 3.53 -11.90 -10.03
C ALA A 47 2.36 -10.97 -10.34
N ILE A 48 2.60 -9.80 -10.96
CA ILE A 48 1.53 -8.90 -11.40
C ILE A 48 1.06 -9.33 -12.79
N ILE A 49 -0.24 -9.55 -12.92
CA ILE A 49 -0.90 -10.01 -14.15
C ILE A 49 -1.66 -8.83 -14.76
N MET A 50 -1.29 -8.48 -16.00
CA MET A 50 -1.97 -7.51 -16.87
C MET A 50 -1.79 -7.96 -18.34
N GLU A 51 -2.87 -8.20 -19.07
CA GLU A 51 -2.79 -8.60 -20.49
C GLU A 51 -2.50 -7.39 -21.39
N LYS A 52 -3.21 -6.29 -21.17
CA LYS A 52 -3.00 -5.00 -21.83
C LYS A 52 -2.44 -4.00 -20.84
N ILE A 53 -1.69 -3.02 -21.35
CA ILE A 53 -1.17 -1.90 -20.55
C ILE A 53 -2.26 -1.11 -19.81
N SER A 54 -3.50 -1.16 -20.30
CA SER A 54 -4.66 -0.49 -19.70
C SER A 54 -5.45 -1.34 -18.70
N ASP A 55 -5.07 -2.59 -18.48
CA ASP A 55 -5.84 -3.47 -17.60
C ASP A 55 -5.53 -3.21 -16.14
N VAL A 56 -6.51 -3.45 -15.27
CA VAL A 56 -6.31 -3.34 -13.82
C VAL A 56 -5.41 -4.49 -13.34
N PRO A 57 -4.29 -4.21 -12.66
CA PRO A 57 -3.35 -5.23 -12.21
C PRO A 57 -3.98 -6.20 -11.20
N THR A 58 -3.75 -7.49 -11.42
CA THR A 58 -4.10 -8.55 -10.46
C THR A 58 -2.84 -9.22 -9.93
N LEU A 59 -2.80 -9.58 -8.65
CA LEU A 59 -1.65 -10.23 -8.03
C LEU A 59 -1.78 -11.76 -8.01
N ASN A 60 -0.80 -12.46 -8.57
CA ASN A 60 -0.54 -13.87 -8.29
C ASN A 60 0.27 -13.99 -7.00
N GLU A 61 -0.42 -14.35 -5.92
CA GLU A 61 0.19 -14.46 -4.59
C GLU A 61 1.18 -15.60 -4.44
N GLU A 62 1.08 -16.66 -5.25
CA GLU A 62 2.01 -17.80 -5.19
C GLU A 62 3.39 -17.44 -5.74
N LYS A 63 3.43 -16.52 -6.73
CA LYS A 63 4.67 -16.00 -7.31
C LYS A 63 5.22 -14.79 -6.57
N CYS A 64 4.40 -14.11 -5.77
CA CYS A 64 4.79 -12.88 -5.10
C CYS A 64 5.72 -13.16 -3.91
N VAL A 65 6.96 -12.68 -3.99
CA VAL A 65 7.96 -12.80 -2.91
C VAL A 65 7.99 -11.58 -1.97
N LEU A 66 7.06 -10.63 -2.14
CA LEU A 66 6.95 -9.40 -1.34
C LEU A 66 8.26 -8.58 -1.28
N CYS A 67 8.94 -8.45 -2.42
CA CYS A 67 10.16 -7.63 -2.55
C CYS A 67 9.90 -6.10 -2.51
N LEU A 68 8.63 -5.69 -2.64
CA LEU A 68 8.12 -4.31 -2.61
C LEU A 68 8.58 -3.37 -3.72
N LYS A 69 9.25 -3.87 -4.78
CA LYS A 69 9.61 -3.05 -5.95
C LYS A 69 8.41 -2.37 -6.61
N CYS A 70 7.26 -3.04 -6.68
CA CYS A 70 6.03 -2.46 -7.21
C CYS A 70 5.44 -1.36 -6.33
N VAL A 71 5.70 -1.39 -5.01
CA VAL A 71 5.30 -0.33 -4.06
C VAL A 71 6.18 0.90 -4.29
N GLU A 72 7.49 0.70 -4.39
CA GLU A 72 8.49 1.75 -4.59
C GLU A 72 8.30 2.49 -5.93
N ASN A 73 8.00 1.75 -7.01
CA ASN A 73 7.96 2.32 -8.36
C ASN A 73 6.54 2.70 -8.83
N CYS A 74 5.52 2.65 -7.96
CA CYS A 74 4.16 2.97 -8.39
C CYS A 74 3.99 4.49 -8.58
N PRO A 75 3.80 5.01 -9.80
CA PRO A 75 3.65 6.45 -10.01
C PRO A 75 2.33 7.01 -9.42
N GLY A 76 1.35 6.13 -9.17
CA GLY A 76 0.08 6.50 -8.56
C GLY A 76 0.02 6.27 -7.05
N LEU A 77 1.10 5.82 -6.42
CA LEU A 77 1.16 5.42 -5.00
C LEU A 77 0.00 4.48 -4.59
N ALA A 78 -0.46 3.67 -5.54
CA ALA A 78 -1.68 2.87 -5.44
C ALA A 78 -1.44 1.47 -4.88
N ILE A 79 -0.18 1.11 -4.62
CA ILE A 79 0.22 -0.20 -4.11
C ILE A 79 0.89 0.01 -2.77
N PHE A 80 0.46 -0.73 -1.77
CA PHE A 80 1.06 -0.70 -0.43
C PHE A 80 0.90 -2.07 0.24
N LEU A 81 1.69 -2.30 1.30
CA LEU A 81 1.60 -3.53 2.09
C LEU A 81 0.82 -3.24 3.36
N LEU A 82 -0.10 -4.13 3.73
CA LEU A 82 -0.68 -4.20 5.07
C LEU A 82 -0.23 -5.48 5.75
N GLY A 83 -0.01 -5.43 7.05
CA GLY A 83 0.34 -6.60 7.83
C GLY A 83 -0.02 -6.50 9.29
N VAL A 84 0.04 -7.64 9.96
CA VAL A 84 -0.11 -7.80 11.39
C VAL A 84 1.10 -8.54 11.91
N GLU A 85 1.71 -8.02 12.96
CA GLU A 85 2.87 -8.59 13.64
C GLU A 85 2.57 -8.61 15.15
N GLY A 86 2.29 -9.80 15.70
CA GLY A 86 1.80 -9.93 17.07
C GLY A 86 0.45 -9.23 17.26
N GLU A 87 0.38 -8.29 18.20
CA GLU A 87 -0.81 -7.49 18.50
C GLU A 87 -0.86 -6.15 17.76
N LYS A 88 0.02 -5.94 16.77
CA LYS A 88 0.15 -4.66 16.08
C LYS A 88 -0.11 -4.77 14.59
N GLY A 89 -0.79 -3.78 14.04
CA GLY A 89 -0.92 -3.57 12.61
C GLY A 89 0.26 -2.77 12.07
N TYR A 90 0.60 -2.96 10.81
CA TYR A 90 1.54 -2.08 10.12
C TYR A 90 1.16 -1.90 8.66
N MET A 91 1.64 -0.81 8.08
CA MET A 91 1.62 -0.59 6.64
C MET A 91 3.02 -0.24 6.14
N VAL A 92 3.31 -0.60 4.89
CA VAL A 92 4.48 -0.10 4.16
C VAL A 92 3.97 0.67 2.96
N VAL A 93 4.27 1.97 2.93
CA VAL A 93 3.82 2.90 1.91
C VAL A 93 5.01 3.64 1.29
N PRO A 94 4.92 4.01 0.01
CA PRO A 94 5.87 4.94 -0.59
C PRO A 94 5.71 6.33 0.01
N TYR A 95 6.81 7.07 0.18
CA TYR A 95 6.83 8.40 0.80
C TYR A 95 7.63 9.39 -0.06
N GLU A 96 6.94 10.42 -0.57
CA GLU A 96 7.50 11.40 -1.52
C GLU A 96 7.63 12.81 -0.94
N PHE A 97 7.57 12.97 0.39
CA PHE A 97 7.66 14.27 1.04
C PHE A 97 9.00 14.47 1.75
N LEU A 98 9.32 15.75 2.01
CA LEU A 98 10.44 16.16 2.84
C LEU A 98 9.91 16.88 4.10
N PRO A 99 10.55 16.71 5.27
CA PRO A 99 11.69 15.83 5.53
C PRO A 99 11.30 14.35 5.52
N ILE A 100 12.24 13.47 5.15
CA ILE A 100 12.05 12.03 5.27
C ILE A 100 11.96 11.69 6.76
N PRO A 101 10.93 10.95 7.21
CA PRO A 101 10.79 10.55 8.60
C PRO A 101 11.95 9.67 9.04
N LYS A 102 12.18 9.60 10.35
CA LYS A 102 13.16 8.74 10.98
C LYS A 102 12.47 7.62 11.74
N GLU A 103 13.20 6.52 11.91
CA GLU A 103 12.76 5.46 12.82
C GLU A 103 12.53 6.03 14.22
N GLY A 104 11.36 5.71 14.80
CA GLY A 104 10.90 6.20 16.08
C GLY A 104 9.97 7.42 16.02
N ASP A 105 9.80 8.07 14.86
CA ASP A 105 8.90 9.22 14.74
C ASP A 105 7.44 8.82 14.99
N GLU A 106 6.74 9.61 15.81
CA GLU A 106 5.29 9.51 15.97
C GLU A 106 4.60 10.19 14.79
N VAL A 107 3.67 9.48 14.17
CA VAL A 107 2.95 9.96 12.98
C VAL A 107 1.45 9.78 13.14
N LYS A 108 0.69 10.58 12.40
CA LYS A 108 -0.75 10.42 12.30
C LYS A 108 -1.09 9.52 11.12
N VAL A 109 -1.81 8.43 11.37
CA VAL A 109 -2.27 7.51 10.31
C VAL A 109 -3.53 8.09 9.69
N LEU A 110 -3.56 8.11 8.35
CA LEU A 110 -4.62 8.69 7.55
C LEU A 110 -5.37 7.62 6.78
N ASP A 111 -6.68 7.84 6.60
CA ASP A 111 -7.49 7.08 5.65
C ASP A 111 -7.37 7.60 4.22
N ARG A 112 -8.10 6.98 3.29
CA ARG A 112 -8.13 7.39 1.88
C ARG A 112 -8.63 8.84 1.66
N LYS A 113 -9.42 9.38 2.58
CA LYS A 113 -9.93 10.76 2.52
C LYS A 113 -8.94 11.76 3.13
N GLY A 114 -7.81 11.29 3.65
CA GLY A 114 -6.85 12.09 4.40
C GLY A 114 -7.30 12.41 5.83
N LYS A 115 -8.33 11.72 6.35
CA LYS A 115 -8.78 11.89 7.73
C LYS A 115 -7.89 11.10 8.67
N GLU A 116 -7.55 11.70 9.80
CA GLU A 116 -6.82 11.04 10.89
C GLU A 116 -7.68 9.90 11.48
N VAL A 117 -7.16 8.68 11.43
CA VAL A 117 -7.80 7.48 11.99
C VAL A 117 -7.08 6.95 13.23
N GLY A 118 -5.82 7.32 13.43
CA GLY A 118 -5.07 6.91 14.61
C GLY A 118 -3.66 7.48 14.65
N ARG A 119 -2.87 7.02 15.61
CA ARG A 119 -1.44 7.30 15.72
C ARG A 119 -0.64 6.07 15.33
N GLY A 120 0.55 6.28 14.82
CA GLY A 120 1.50 5.23 14.48
C GLY A 120 2.93 5.65 14.78
N ILE A 121 3.84 4.69 14.70
CA ILE A 121 5.27 4.88 14.91
C ILE A 121 6.00 4.38 13.67
N VAL A 122 6.93 5.18 13.16
CA VAL A 122 7.80 4.76 12.06
C VAL A 122 8.78 3.71 12.58
N LYS A 123 8.73 2.51 11.99
CA LYS A 123 9.56 1.36 12.39
C LYS A 123 10.74 1.12 11.48
N GLU A 124 10.61 1.44 10.21
CA GLU A 124 11.66 1.21 9.23
C GLU A 124 11.50 2.22 8.10
N VAL A 125 12.63 2.74 7.62
CA VAL A 125 12.69 3.58 6.43
C VAL A 125 13.69 2.95 5.48
N ARG A 126 13.19 2.42 4.37
CA ARG A 126 14.01 1.85 3.32
C ARG A 126 14.24 2.89 2.24
N MET A 127 15.49 3.32 2.10
CA MET A 127 15.88 4.26 1.05
C MET A 127 15.91 3.57 -0.32
N GLY A 128 15.48 4.31 -1.33
CA GLY A 128 15.40 3.93 -2.74
C GLY A 128 15.12 5.19 -3.57
N ASP A 129 14.66 5.03 -4.81
CA ASP A 129 14.22 6.19 -5.61
C ASP A 129 13.03 6.89 -4.95
N THR A 130 12.07 6.09 -4.47
CA THR A 130 11.01 6.52 -3.57
C THR A 130 11.14 5.77 -2.24
N PRO A 131 11.44 6.46 -1.13
CA PRO A 131 11.55 5.83 0.18
C PRO A 131 10.29 5.04 0.55
N LEU A 132 10.48 3.83 1.07
CA LEU A 132 9.41 3.04 1.66
C LEU A 132 9.44 3.18 3.17
N VAL A 133 8.30 3.52 3.76
CA VAL A 133 8.20 3.73 5.21
C VAL A 133 7.26 2.70 5.80
N LYS A 134 7.77 1.90 6.75
CA LYS A 134 6.97 1.00 7.58
C LYS A 134 6.46 1.78 8.78
N VAL A 135 5.14 1.90 8.91
CA VAL A 135 4.47 2.52 10.05
C VAL A 135 3.67 1.47 10.80
N GLU A 136 3.91 1.37 12.09
CA GLU A 136 3.20 0.47 13.01
C GLU A 136 2.10 1.22 13.77
N PHE A 137 0.94 0.61 13.96
CA PHE A 137 -0.24 1.23 14.58
C PHE A 137 -1.19 0.17 15.19
N SER A 138 -2.28 0.61 15.82
CA SER A 138 -3.29 -0.30 16.38
C SER A 138 -3.94 -1.16 15.27
N PRO A 139 -4.10 -2.48 15.44
CA PRO A 139 -4.75 -3.32 14.44
C PRO A 139 -6.20 -2.91 14.13
N ASP A 140 -6.85 -2.13 14.99
CA ASP A 140 -8.22 -1.64 14.79
C ASP A 140 -8.38 -0.75 13.55
N ILE A 141 -7.34 -0.01 13.18
CA ILE A 141 -7.36 0.96 12.06
C ILE A 141 -6.75 0.40 10.77
N LEU A 142 -6.46 -0.91 10.75
CA LEU A 142 -5.74 -1.57 9.67
C LEU A 142 -6.48 -1.52 8.33
N LYS A 143 -7.82 -1.52 8.35
CA LYS A 143 -8.62 -1.47 7.12
C LYS A 143 -8.64 -0.08 6.51
N GLU A 144 -8.54 0.93 7.36
CA GLU A 144 -8.65 2.34 7.03
C GLU A 144 -7.29 2.93 6.64
N ALA A 145 -6.20 2.44 7.21
CA ALA A 145 -4.86 2.97 7.01
C ALA A 145 -4.45 2.98 5.52
N ARG A 146 -4.12 4.18 5.00
CA ARG A 146 -3.66 4.40 3.61
C ARG A 146 -2.40 5.23 3.50
N GLY A 147 -2.10 6.02 4.50
CA GLY A 147 -0.94 6.88 4.52
C GLY A 147 -0.72 7.44 5.90
N PHE A 148 0.29 8.29 6.05
CA PHE A 148 0.56 8.96 7.30
C PHE A 148 1.02 10.39 7.07
N LYS A 149 0.99 11.18 8.14
CA LYS A 149 1.51 12.53 8.20
C LYS A 149 2.40 12.69 9.43
N THR A 150 3.57 13.28 9.22
CA THR A 150 4.52 13.69 10.26
C THR A 150 4.11 14.97 10.95
#